data_AF-A0A7V6MXZ0-F1
#
_entry.id   AF-A0A7V6MXZ0-F1
#
_cell.length_a   1.000
_cell.length_b   1.000
_cell.length_c   1.000
_cell.angle_alpha   90.00
_cell.angle_beta   90.00
_cell.angle_gamma   90.00
#
_symmetry.space_group_name_H-M   'P 1'
#
loop_
_entity.id
_entity.type
_entity.pdbx_description
1 polymer ?
#
loop_
_entity_poly.entity_id
_entity_poly.type
_entity_poly.pdbx_seq_one_letter_code
_entity_poly.pdbx_strand_id
1 'polypeptide(L)'
;MRENGKTFYFQTLYIVFMIGVLLIVRSLYKDQMTYKTMCNKQQEENKQLKDEVDRLQTQVDAINQKLEKAKDTQVLFYIDKLKDPSFTRAYGELYTWYIAAENLGMIGKPAIPYLIQNLDTENNYERALTFYALLLATQHENVKEFAGNDYIKTYLDFDVKKHESMKELALDWWEKYKHNWE
;
A
#
# COMPACT_ATOMS: atom_id res chain seq x y z
N MET A 1 -50.29 -81.69 3.28
CA MET A 1 -49.36 -80.90 2.41
C MET A 1 -49.71 -79.40 2.41
N ARG A 2 -49.82 -78.73 3.57
CA ARG A 2 -50.24 -77.31 3.64
C ARG A 2 -49.38 -76.42 4.55
N GLU A 3 -48.29 -76.94 5.10
CA GLU A 3 -47.41 -76.19 6.02
C GLU A 3 -46.12 -75.67 5.37
N ASN A 4 -45.61 -76.33 4.31
CA ASN A 4 -44.36 -75.93 3.64
C ASN A 4 -44.44 -74.59 2.89
N GLY A 5 -45.65 -74.08 2.61
CA GLY A 5 -45.85 -72.80 1.92
C GLY A 5 -45.64 -71.57 2.81
N LYS A 6 -45.85 -71.71 4.14
CA LYS A 6 -45.67 -70.59 5.09
C LYS A 6 -44.20 -70.34 5.41
N THR A 7 -43.41 -71.40 5.58
CA THR A 7 -41.96 -71.31 5.81
C THR A 7 -41.21 -70.73 4.61
N PHE A 8 -41.62 -71.08 3.38
CA PHE A 8 -41.04 -70.51 2.17
C PHE A 8 -41.34 -69.02 2.02
N TYR A 9 -42.55 -68.58 2.38
CA TYR A 9 -42.94 -67.16 2.39
C TYR A 9 -42.16 -66.33 3.41
N PHE A 10 -41.93 -66.88 4.62
CA PHE A 10 -41.13 -66.20 5.65
C PHE A 10 -39.65 -66.09 5.26
N GLN A 11 -39.06 -67.13 4.65
CA GLN A 11 -37.68 -67.06 4.16
C GLN A 11 -37.51 -66.05 3.03
N THR A 12 -38.43 -66.00 2.08
CA THR A 12 -38.37 -65.01 0.98
C THR A 12 -38.57 -63.59 1.50
N LEU A 13 -39.51 -63.37 2.44
CA LEU A 13 -39.71 -62.06 3.06
C LEU A 13 -38.45 -61.59 3.84
N TYR A 14 -37.79 -62.52 4.56
CA TYR A 14 -36.56 -62.23 5.28
C TYR A 14 -35.40 -61.86 4.35
N ILE A 15 -35.25 -62.58 3.23
CA ILE A 15 -34.22 -62.27 2.22
C ILE A 15 -34.45 -60.89 1.59
N VAL A 16 -35.69 -60.57 1.23
CA VAL A 16 -36.04 -59.25 0.66
C VAL A 16 -35.78 -58.14 1.66
N PHE A 17 -36.11 -58.34 2.93
CA PHE A 17 -35.80 -57.39 4.01
C PHE A 17 -34.29 -57.19 4.18
N MET A 18 -33.50 -58.27 4.24
CA MET A 18 -32.04 -58.20 4.37
C MET A 18 -31.39 -57.49 3.17
N ILE A 19 -31.89 -57.74 1.95
CA ILE A 19 -31.45 -57.00 0.75
C ILE A 19 -31.80 -55.52 0.88
N GLY A 20 -33.00 -55.17 1.33
CA GLY A 20 -33.41 -53.79 1.58
C GLY A 20 -32.50 -53.07 2.58
N VAL A 21 -32.18 -53.72 3.71
CA VAL A 21 -31.25 -53.19 4.72
C VAL A 21 -29.84 -53.01 4.14
N LEU A 22 -29.34 -53.99 3.39
CA LEU A 22 -28.03 -53.90 2.71
C LEU A 22 -27.96 -52.74 1.70
N LEU A 23 -29.04 -52.49 0.95
CA LEU A 23 -29.12 -51.38 -0.01
C LEU A 23 -29.11 -50.02 0.72
N ILE A 24 -29.82 -49.89 1.83
CA ILE A 24 -29.84 -48.66 2.65
C ILE A 24 -28.45 -48.40 3.24
N VAL A 25 -27.81 -49.40 3.84
CA VAL A 25 -26.46 -49.28 4.41
C VAL A 25 -25.43 -48.90 3.34
N ARG A 26 -25.53 -49.52 2.14
CA ARG A 26 -24.65 -49.19 1.01
C ARG A 26 -24.84 -47.76 0.52
N SER A 27 -26.07 -47.26 0.50
CA SER A 27 -26.38 -45.86 0.14
C SER A 27 -25.74 -44.89 1.14
N LEU A 28 -25.97 -45.11 2.44
CA LEU A 28 -25.42 -44.26 3.50
C LEU A 28 -23.88 -44.24 3.50
N TYR A 29 -23.24 -45.39 3.26
CA TYR A 29 -21.79 -45.47 3.15
C TYR A 29 -21.25 -44.69 1.94
N LYS A 30 -21.95 -44.75 0.79
CA LYS A 30 -21.58 -43.98 -0.41
C LYS A 30 -21.70 -42.47 -0.17
N ASP A 31 -22.76 -42.03 0.49
CA ASP A 31 -22.96 -40.62 0.82
C ASP A 31 -21.86 -40.13 1.77
N GLN A 32 -21.55 -40.89 2.83
CA GLN A 32 -20.46 -40.55 3.77
C GLN A 32 -19.09 -40.42 3.08
N MET A 33 -18.76 -41.34 2.17
CA MET A 33 -17.52 -41.27 1.38
C MET A 33 -17.49 -40.02 0.48
N THR A 34 -18.64 -39.64 -0.08
CA THR A 34 -18.75 -38.45 -0.94
C THR A 34 -18.56 -37.16 -0.11
N TYR A 35 -19.19 -37.06 1.07
CA TYR A 35 -18.98 -35.93 2.00
C TYR A 35 -17.53 -35.78 2.43
N LYS A 36 -16.87 -36.89 2.79
CA LYS A 36 -15.46 -36.88 3.17
C LYS A 36 -14.56 -36.40 2.03
N THR A 37 -14.85 -36.84 0.81
CA THR A 37 -14.10 -36.42 -0.40
C THR A 37 -14.26 -34.92 -0.65
N MET A 38 -15.48 -34.40 -0.56
CA MET A 38 -15.74 -32.95 -0.71
C MET A 38 -15.05 -32.13 0.38
N CYS A 39 -15.10 -32.58 1.64
CA CYS A 39 -14.45 -31.89 2.76
C CYS A 39 -12.92 -31.84 2.60
N ASN A 40 -12.30 -32.96 2.20
CA ASN A 40 -10.86 -33.00 1.93
C ASN A 40 -10.48 -32.09 0.76
N LYS A 41 -11.28 -32.06 -0.31
CA LYS A 41 -11.05 -31.18 -1.46
C LYS A 41 -11.12 -29.71 -1.04
N GLN A 42 -12.13 -29.33 -0.25
CA GLN A 42 -12.27 -27.98 0.27
C GLN A 42 -11.09 -27.59 1.18
N GLN A 43 -10.59 -28.52 2.01
CA GLN A 43 -9.42 -28.26 2.85
C GLN A 43 -8.16 -28.02 2.02
N GLU A 44 -7.97 -28.78 0.95
CA GLU A 44 -6.85 -28.61 0.03
C GLU A 44 -6.94 -27.28 -0.73
N GLU A 45 -8.13 -26.93 -1.26
CA GLU A 45 -8.37 -25.63 -1.89
C GLU A 45 -8.10 -24.47 -0.91
N ASN A 46 -8.57 -24.57 0.33
CA ASN A 46 -8.33 -23.55 1.35
C ASN A 46 -6.84 -23.42 1.71
N LYS A 47 -6.10 -24.52 1.71
CA LYS A 47 -4.65 -24.51 1.93
C LYS A 47 -3.93 -23.82 0.78
N GLN A 48 -4.27 -24.16 -0.46
CA GLN A 48 -3.71 -23.53 -1.66
C GLN A 48 -4.00 -22.04 -1.71
N LEU A 49 -5.23 -21.64 -1.40
CA LEU A 49 -5.62 -20.23 -1.30
C LEU A 49 -4.81 -19.49 -0.24
N LYS A 50 -4.59 -20.12 0.92
CA LYS A 50 -3.78 -19.51 1.98
C LYS A 50 -2.33 -19.32 1.54
N ASP A 51 -1.73 -20.34 0.93
CA ASP A 51 -0.36 -20.27 0.41
C ASP A 51 -0.24 -19.18 -0.68
N GLU A 52 -1.29 -19.00 -1.50
CA GLU A 52 -1.35 -17.94 -2.50
C GLU A 52 -1.47 -16.54 -1.88
N VAL A 53 -2.31 -16.37 -0.86
CA VAL A 53 -2.44 -15.11 -0.11
C VAL A 53 -1.10 -14.73 0.53
N ASP A 54 -0.43 -15.68 1.19
CA ASP A 54 0.87 -15.43 1.83
C ASP A 54 1.95 -15.04 0.79
N ARG A 55 1.92 -15.68 -0.39
CA ARG A 55 2.80 -15.33 -1.52
C ARG A 55 2.50 -13.94 -2.06
N LEU A 56 1.23 -13.59 -2.26
CA LEU A 56 0.83 -12.27 -2.76
C LEU A 56 1.19 -11.18 -1.76
N GLN A 57 1.00 -11.42 -0.46
CA GLN A 57 1.41 -10.49 0.60
C GLN A 57 2.92 -10.21 0.53
N THR A 58 3.74 -11.25 0.39
CA THR A 58 5.19 -11.11 0.24
C THR A 58 5.57 -10.28 -1.00
N GLN A 59 4.84 -10.44 -2.11
CA GLN A 59 5.07 -9.65 -3.32
C GLN A 59 4.68 -8.18 -3.12
N VAL A 60 3.56 -7.90 -2.47
CA VAL A 60 3.11 -6.55 -2.15
C VAL A 60 4.14 -5.84 -1.29
N ASP A 61 4.65 -6.49 -0.24
CA ASP A 61 5.67 -5.91 0.64
C ASP A 61 6.96 -5.58 -0.11
N ALA A 62 7.40 -6.48 -1.01
CA ALA A 62 8.57 -6.25 -1.85
C ALA A 62 8.37 -5.10 -2.85
N ILE A 63 7.17 -4.94 -3.41
CA ILE A 63 6.82 -3.83 -4.29
C ILE A 63 6.82 -2.51 -3.52
N ASN A 64 6.21 -2.49 -2.34
CA ASN A 64 6.19 -1.30 -1.48
C ASN A 64 7.61 -0.86 -1.10
N GLN A 65 8.48 -1.81 -0.75
CA GLN A 65 9.88 -1.50 -0.46
C GLN A 65 10.61 -0.90 -1.67
N LYS A 66 10.38 -1.45 -2.88
CA LYS A 66 10.98 -0.91 -4.11
C LYS A 66 10.44 0.49 -4.43
N LEU A 67 9.15 0.72 -4.18
CA LEU A 67 8.51 2.00 -4.41
C LEU A 67 9.09 3.08 -3.50
N GLU A 68 9.26 2.81 -2.20
CA GLU A 68 9.86 3.77 -1.27
C GLU A 68 11.31 4.11 -1.65
N LYS A 69 12.13 3.11 -2.00
CA LYS A 69 13.49 3.35 -2.49
C LYS A 69 13.53 4.20 -3.77
N ALA A 70 12.58 4.00 -4.66
CA ALA A 70 12.47 4.80 -5.88
C ALA A 70 12.10 6.25 -5.58
N LYS A 71 11.20 6.49 -4.61
CA LYS A 71 10.86 7.85 -4.14
C LYS A 71 12.08 8.54 -3.52
N ASP A 72 12.82 7.89 -2.64
CA ASP A 72 14.03 8.46 -2.04
C ASP A 72 15.06 8.84 -3.11
N THR A 73 15.24 7.96 -4.10
CA THR A 73 16.14 8.22 -5.24
C THR A 73 15.69 9.45 -6.03
N GLN A 74 14.38 9.60 -6.26
CA GLN A 74 13.83 10.79 -6.94
C GLN A 74 14.00 12.06 -6.11
N VAL A 75 13.74 12.01 -4.80
CA VAL A 75 13.95 13.14 -3.89
C VAL A 75 15.40 13.61 -3.96
N LEU A 76 16.36 12.70 -3.79
CA LEU A 76 17.79 13.02 -3.84
C LEU A 76 18.20 13.61 -5.19
N PHE A 77 17.67 13.07 -6.29
CA PHE A 77 17.90 13.62 -7.62
C PHE A 77 17.42 15.07 -7.73
N TYR A 78 16.20 15.38 -7.27
CA TYR A 78 15.69 16.74 -7.36
C TYR A 78 16.34 17.71 -6.36
N ILE A 79 16.74 17.24 -5.17
CA ILE A 79 17.54 18.03 -4.23
C ILE A 79 18.85 18.46 -4.89
N ASP A 80 19.58 17.54 -5.54
CA ASP A 80 20.80 17.89 -6.27
C ASP A 80 20.55 18.91 -7.40
N LYS A 81 19.36 18.88 -8.02
CA LYS A 81 18.97 19.83 -9.07
C LYS A 81 18.52 21.20 -8.59
N LEU A 82 18.27 21.40 -7.29
CA LEU A 82 17.91 22.73 -6.77
C LEU A 82 19.02 23.77 -6.97
N LYS A 83 20.29 23.37 -7.02
CA LYS A 83 21.41 24.28 -7.27
C LYS A 83 21.64 24.62 -8.74
N ASP A 84 20.94 23.96 -9.67
CA ASP A 84 21.14 24.09 -11.13
C ASP A 84 20.16 25.11 -11.74
N PRO A 85 20.61 26.33 -12.10
CA PRO A 85 19.71 27.36 -12.62
C PRO A 85 19.17 27.04 -14.02
N SER A 86 19.82 26.12 -14.74
CA SER A 86 19.40 25.67 -16.07
C SER A 86 18.30 24.60 -16.01
N PHE A 87 18.07 24.02 -14.83
CA PHE A 87 17.04 23.00 -14.61
C PHE A 87 15.65 23.63 -14.44
N THR A 88 15.28 24.46 -15.41
CA THR A 88 14.06 25.24 -15.45
C THR A 88 13.37 25.08 -16.81
N ARG A 89 12.09 25.43 -16.88
CA ARG A 89 11.34 25.51 -18.14
C ARG A 89 10.61 26.85 -18.20
N ALA A 90 10.54 27.47 -19.36
CA ALA A 90 9.65 28.62 -19.56
C ALA A 90 8.20 28.14 -19.72
N TYR A 91 7.28 28.76 -18.98
CA TYR A 91 5.84 28.56 -19.12
C TYR A 91 5.19 29.88 -19.51
N GLY A 92 4.61 29.94 -20.72
CA GLY A 92 4.21 31.20 -21.33
C GLY A 92 5.41 32.12 -21.62
N GLU A 93 5.16 33.42 -21.78
CA GLU A 93 6.21 34.37 -22.14
C GLU A 93 7.00 34.93 -20.94
N LEU A 94 6.53 34.71 -19.71
CA LEU A 94 7.04 35.45 -18.54
C LEU A 94 7.29 34.63 -17.26
N TYR A 95 6.98 33.32 -17.23
CA TYR A 95 7.11 32.54 -16.00
C TYR A 95 8.18 31.46 -16.11
N THR A 96 9.02 31.38 -15.08
CA THR A 96 10.01 30.32 -14.91
C THR A 96 9.42 29.20 -14.05
N TRP A 97 9.35 28.01 -14.62
CA TRP A 97 9.00 26.78 -13.94
C TRP A 97 10.27 26.14 -13.36
N TYR A 98 10.41 26.16 -12.04
CA TYR A 98 11.56 25.57 -11.34
C TYR A 98 11.35 24.07 -11.14
N ILE A 99 11.73 23.29 -12.16
CA ILE A 99 11.37 21.88 -12.31
C ILE A 99 11.66 21.08 -11.03
N ALA A 100 12.83 21.25 -10.42
CA ALA A 100 13.23 20.51 -9.21
C ALA A 100 12.30 20.81 -8.02
N ALA A 101 12.07 22.08 -7.71
CA ALA A 101 11.24 22.49 -6.58
C ALA A 101 9.78 22.02 -6.75
N GLU A 102 9.24 22.14 -7.97
CA GLU A 102 7.88 21.70 -8.31
C GLU A 102 7.71 20.19 -8.15
N ASN A 103 8.68 19.38 -8.62
CA ASN A 103 8.62 17.93 -8.46
C ASN A 103 8.78 17.50 -7.00
N LEU A 104 9.62 18.18 -6.21
CA LEU A 104 9.71 17.94 -4.77
C LEU A 104 8.38 18.27 -4.06
N GLY A 105 7.71 19.34 -4.50
CA GLY A 105 6.35 19.67 -4.07
C GLY A 105 5.33 18.56 -4.36
N MET A 106 5.39 17.98 -5.56
CA MET A 106 4.53 16.86 -5.96
C MET A 106 4.85 15.55 -5.23
N ILE A 107 6.09 15.36 -4.76
CA ILE A 107 6.43 14.20 -3.92
C ILE A 107 5.80 14.36 -2.53
N GLY A 108 5.79 15.58 -1.98
CA GLY A 108 5.13 15.90 -0.71
C GLY A 108 5.90 15.36 0.50
N LYS A 109 5.21 14.63 1.39
CA LYS A 109 5.75 14.14 2.67
C LYS A 109 7.18 13.55 2.60
N PRO A 110 7.55 12.67 1.65
CA PRO A 110 8.90 12.11 1.59
C PRO A 110 10.01 13.14 1.31
N ALA A 111 9.70 14.25 0.65
CA ALA A 111 10.70 15.28 0.31
C ALA A 111 11.05 16.20 1.50
N ILE A 112 10.12 16.37 2.45
CA ILE A 112 10.22 17.37 3.51
C ILE A 112 11.49 17.21 4.37
N PRO A 113 11.86 16.02 4.89
CA PRO A 113 13.06 15.89 5.72
C PRO A 113 14.34 16.32 4.99
N TYR A 114 14.45 15.97 3.70
CA TYR A 114 15.59 16.35 2.87
C TYR A 114 15.60 17.85 2.60
N LEU A 115 14.45 18.45 2.33
CA LEU A 115 14.31 19.89 2.16
C LEU A 115 14.65 20.67 3.44
N ILE A 116 14.23 20.19 4.61
CA ILE A 116 14.57 20.78 5.91
C ILE A 116 16.08 20.77 6.13
N GLN A 117 16.74 19.64 5.85
CA GLN A 117 18.21 19.56 5.89
C GLN A 117 18.87 20.51 4.89
N ASN A 118 18.28 20.67 3.70
CA ASN A 118 18.83 21.52 2.65
C ASN A 118 18.73 23.03 2.94
N LEU A 119 17.99 23.45 3.98
CA LEU A 119 17.93 24.85 4.41
C LEU A 119 19.31 25.41 4.81
N ASP A 120 20.23 24.53 5.23
CA ASP A 120 21.59 24.88 5.62
C ASP A 120 22.58 24.99 4.45
N THR A 121 22.15 24.81 3.20
CA THR A 121 23.02 25.00 2.02
C THR A 121 23.67 26.40 2.01
N GLU A 122 24.93 26.50 1.59
CA GLU A 122 25.62 27.78 1.39
C GLU A 122 25.16 28.51 0.12
N ASN A 123 24.46 27.81 -0.78
CA ASN A 123 23.98 28.38 -2.04
C ASN A 123 22.63 29.08 -1.84
N ASN A 124 22.64 30.41 -1.87
CA ASN A 124 21.42 31.21 -1.71
C ASN A 124 20.33 30.94 -2.77
N TYR A 125 20.72 30.62 -4.01
CA TYR A 125 19.76 30.26 -5.06
C TYR A 125 19.04 28.94 -4.72
N GLU A 126 19.83 27.94 -4.32
CA GLU A 126 19.33 26.64 -3.89
C GLU A 126 18.42 26.76 -2.66
N ARG A 127 18.80 27.60 -1.68
CA ARG A 127 18.00 27.86 -0.49
C ARG A 127 16.65 28.50 -0.84
N ALA A 128 16.62 29.47 -1.75
CA ALA A 128 15.38 30.09 -2.23
C ALA A 128 14.42 29.05 -2.85
N LEU A 129 14.95 28.14 -3.68
CA LEU A 129 14.15 27.06 -4.27
C LEU A 129 13.75 26.00 -3.23
N THR A 130 14.56 25.79 -2.20
CA THR A 130 14.21 24.90 -1.07
C THR A 130 12.99 25.45 -0.32
N PHE A 131 12.93 26.76 -0.06
CA PHE A 131 11.74 27.39 0.54
C PHE A 131 10.49 27.25 -0.31
N TYR A 132 10.64 27.41 -1.63
CA TYR A 132 9.53 27.23 -2.56
C TYR A 132 9.05 25.77 -2.59
N ALA A 133 9.98 24.81 -2.62
CA ALA A 133 9.65 23.39 -2.57
C ALA A 133 8.96 23.00 -1.25
N LEU A 134 9.40 23.54 -0.10
CA LEU A 134 8.75 23.32 1.21
C LEU A 134 7.32 23.85 1.25
N LEU A 135 7.09 25.05 0.71
CA LEU A 135 5.75 25.62 0.56
C LEU A 135 4.83 24.64 -0.20
N LEU A 136 5.30 24.09 -1.33
CA LEU A 136 4.50 23.18 -2.15
C LEU A 136 4.33 21.80 -1.47
N ALA A 137 5.42 21.21 -0.96
CA ALA A 137 5.41 19.87 -0.39
C ALA A 137 4.53 19.77 0.85
N THR A 138 4.47 20.83 1.66
CA THR A 138 3.62 20.88 2.87
C THR A 138 2.14 21.08 2.58
N GLN A 139 1.79 21.45 1.34
CA GLN A 139 0.41 21.50 0.85
C GLN A 139 -0.02 20.21 0.13
N HIS A 140 0.86 19.23 0.02
CA HIS A 140 0.53 17.96 -0.62
C HIS A 140 -0.49 17.16 0.23
N GLU A 141 -1.36 16.37 -0.42
CA GLU A 141 -2.46 15.67 0.25
C GLU A 141 -1.99 14.75 1.40
N ASN A 142 -0.89 14.02 1.20
CA ASN A 142 -0.29 13.16 2.24
C ASN A 142 0.29 13.93 3.46
N VAL A 143 0.39 15.25 3.39
CA VAL A 143 0.73 16.12 4.53
C VAL A 143 -0.54 16.69 5.15
N LYS A 144 -1.51 17.09 4.32
CA LYS A 144 -2.82 17.56 4.78
C LYS A 144 -3.56 16.53 5.63
N GLU A 145 -3.30 15.24 5.43
CA GLU A 145 -3.83 14.15 6.25
C GLU A 145 -3.61 14.37 7.76
N PHE A 146 -2.48 14.97 8.17
CA PHE A 146 -2.18 15.26 9.58
C PHE A 146 -2.07 16.75 9.89
N ALA A 147 -1.68 17.60 8.92
CA ALA A 147 -1.49 19.03 9.14
C ALA A 147 -2.72 19.87 8.72
N GLY A 148 -3.68 19.30 8.00
CA GLY A 148 -4.83 20.02 7.45
C GLY A 148 -4.38 21.18 6.56
N ASN A 149 -4.84 22.39 6.86
CA ASN A 149 -4.45 23.60 6.14
C ASN A 149 -3.24 24.32 6.78
N ASP A 150 -2.56 23.68 7.73
CA ASP A 150 -1.33 24.23 8.32
C ASP A 150 -0.11 23.79 7.50
N TYR A 151 0.42 24.70 6.70
CA TYR A 151 1.58 24.48 5.84
C TYR A 151 2.63 25.57 6.05
N ILE A 152 3.85 25.33 5.58
CA ILE A 152 4.96 26.27 5.74
C ILE A 152 4.68 27.52 4.90
N LYS A 153 4.48 28.66 5.56
CA LYS A 153 4.18 29.95 4.91
C LYS A 153 5.44 30.67 4.42
N THR A 154 6.23 29.99 3.61
CA THR A 154 7.36 30.56 2.86
C THR A 154 6.93 30.94 1.45
N TYR A 155 7.86 31.45 0.65
CA TYR A 155 7.62 31.78 -0.76
C TYR A 155 8.96 31.79 -1.51
N LEU A 156 8.89 31.87 -2.84
CA LEU A 156 10.08 32.04 -3.66
C LEU A 156 10.57 33.49 -3.56
N ASP A 157 11.72 33.69 -2.93
CA ASP A 157 12.43 34.97 -2.93
C ASP A 157 13.94 34.76 -2.94
N PHE A 158 14.62 35.41 -3.89
CA PHE A 158 16.07 35.34 -4.03
C PHE A 158 16.80 36.39 -3.17
N ASP A 159 16.08 37.29 -2.47
CA ASP A 159 16.67 38.19 -1.48
C ASP A 159 17.04 37.44 -0.19
N VAL A 160 18.33 37.25 -0.01
CA VAL A 160 18.94 36.54 1.13
C VAL A 160 18.53 37.11 2.48
N LYS A 161 18.22 38.42 2.56
CA LYS A 161 17.83 39.07 3.82
C LYS A 161 16.56 38.49 4.43
N LYS A 162 15.70 37.89 3.61
CA LYS A 162 14.44 37.26 4.05
C LYS A 162 14.60 35.79 4.42
N HIS A 163 15.70 35.16 4.02
CA HIS A 163 15.91 33.71 4.16
C HIS A 163 15.93 33.27 5.62
N GLU A 164 16.50 34.08 6.52
CA GLU A 164 16.56 33.71 7.94
C GLU A 164 15.16 33.57 8.54
N SER A 165 14.30 34.57 8.34
CA SER A 165 12.91 34.51 8.82
C SER A 165 12.10 33.37 8.18
N MET A 166 12.36 33.05 6.90
CA MET A 166 11.73 31.92 6.22
C MET A 166 12.20 30.56 6.78
N LYS A 167 13.48 30.48 7.16
CA LYS A 167 14.08 29.30 7.79
C LYS A 167 13.47 29.06 9.17
N GLU A 168 13.32 30.10 9.98
CA GLU A 168 12.65 30.01 11.29
C GLU A 168 11.22 29.44 11.13
N LEU A 169 10.42 30.00 10.21
CA LEU A 169 9.06 29.51 9.93
C LEU A 169 9.04 28.02 9.52
N ALA A 170 9.99 27.61 8.68
CA ALA A 170 10.09 26.23 8.22
C ALA A 170 10.48 25.27 9.35
N LEU A 171 11.43 25.67 10.21
CA LEU A 171 11.89 24.88 11.34
C LEU A 171 10.82 24.78 12.44
N ASP A 172 10.09 25.86 12.72
CA ASP A 172 8.99 25.83 13.69
C ASP A 172 7.88 24.85 13.27
N TRP A 173 7.51 24.87 11.98
CA TRP A 173 6.55 23.92 11.44
C TRP A 173 7.09 22.48 11.50
N TRP A 174 8.38 22.29 11.16
CA TRP A 174 9.03 20.99 11.23
C TRP A 174 9.03 20.44 12.67
N GLU A 175 9.42 21.24 13.65
CA GLU A 175 9.44 20.83 15.06
C GLU A 175 8.05 20.42 15.56
N LYS A 176 7.00 21.10 15.09
CA LYS A 176 5.62 20.75 15.41
C LYS A 176 5.18 19.40 14.84
N TYR A 177 5.61 19.04 13.62
CA TYR A 177 5.07 17.90 12.87
C TYR A 177 6.04 16.74 12.60
N LYS A 178 7.34 16.87 12.90
CA LYS A 178 8.38 15.89 12.56
C LYS A 178 8.14 14.47 13.06
N HIS A 179 7.39 14.30 14.15
CA HIS A 179 6.99 12.99 14.69
C HIS A 179 6.18 12.15 13.69
N ASN A 180 5.63 12.74 12.63
CA ASN A 180 4.94 12.00 11.56
C ASN A 180 5.89 11.27 10.59
N TRP A 181 7.21 11.37 10.78
CA TRP A 181 8.24 10.67 10.02
C TRP A 181 9.01 9.62 10.85
N GLU A 182 8.58 9.38 12.09
CA GLU A 182 9.10 8.33 12.97
C GLU A 182 8.37 6.99 12.76
#